data_AF-A0A955KUA2-F1
#
_entry.id   AF-A0A955KUA2-F1
#
_cell.length_a   1.000
_cell.length_b   1.000
_cell.length_c   1.000
_cell.angle_alpha   90.00
_cell.angle_beta   90.00
_cell.angle_gamma   90.00
#
_symmetry.space_group_name_H-M   'P 1'
#
loop_
_entity.id
_entity.type
_entity.pdbx_description
1 polymer ?
#
loop_
_entity_poly.entity_id
_entity_poly.type
_entity_poly.pdbx_seq_one_letter_code
_entity_poly.pdbx_strand_id
1 'polypeptide(L)' 'MGALPKNKITRAERGKRRRGNTPKLVRDVNTTKTPLHKRGLVASIVRRFNTKET' A
#
# COMPACT_ATOMS: atom_id res chain seq x y z
N MET A 1 -19.81 -14.88 19.05
CA MET A 1 -20.07 -13.64 18.29
C MET A 1 -20.67 -12.63 19.25
N GLY A 2 -19.97 -11.51 19.52
CA GLY A 2 -20.30 -10.58 20.60
C GLY A 2 -21.46 -9.62 20.30
N ALA A 3 -21.78 -8.78 21.28
CA ALA A 3 -22.90 -7.84 21.21
C ALA A 3 -22.82 -6.89 20.01
N LEU A 4 -23.98 -6.60 19.44
CA LEU A 4 -24.13 -5.68 18.31
C LEU A 4 -23.99 -4.22 18.78
N PRO A 5 -23.41 -3.34 17.95
CA PRO A 5 -23.31 -1.93 18.29
C PRO A 5 -24.71 -1.29 18.34
N LYS A 6 -25.00 -0.57 19.42
CA LYS A 6 -26.28 0.13 19.60
C LYS A 6 -26.48 1.24 18.57
N ASN A 7 -25.42 1.99 18.25
CA ASN A 7 -25.46 3.19 17.40
C ASN A 7 -24.25 3.27 16.45
N LYS A 8 -24.42 4.00 15.34
CA LYS A 8 -23.32 4.29 14.40
C LYS A 8 -22.35 5.30 14.99
N ILE A 9 -21.05 4.99 14.95
CA ILE A 9 -19.99 5.93 15.33
C ILE A 9 -19.84 7.07 14.31
N THR A 10 -19.61 8.28 14.82
CA THR A 10 -19.41 9.47 13.98
C THR A 10 -18.14 9.35 13.14
N ARG A 11 -18.04 10.14 12.06
CA ARG A 11 -16.85 10.17 11.20
C ARG A 11 -15.61 10.64 11.97
N ALA A 12 -15.78 11.66 12.82
CA ALA A 12 -14.71 12.19 13.66
C ALA A 12 -14.16 11.12 14.62
N GLU A 13 -15.04 10.42 15.32
CA GLU A 13 -14.66 9.40 16.31
C GLU A 13 -13.98 8.19 15.65
N ARG A 14 -14.52 7.75 14.52
CA ARG A 14 -13.88 6.73 13.68
C ARG A 14 -12.49 7.17 13.19
N GLY A 15 -12.35 8.43 12.83
CA GLY A 15 -11.08 9.02 12.43
C GLY A 15 -10.05 8.97 13.56
N LYS A 16 -10.43 9.38 14.79
CA LYS A 16 -9.58 9.29 15.97
C LYS A 16 -9.13 7.86 16.25
N ARG A 17 -10.06 6.88 16.22
CA ARG A 17 -9.74 5.45 16.43
C ARG A 17 -8.83 4.85 15.37
N ARG A 18 -8.82 5.43 14.16
CA ARG A 18 -7.95 4.98 13.05
C ARG A 18 -6.60 5.68 13.00
N ARG A 19 -6.46 6.86 13.63
CA ARG A 19 -5.18 7.56 13.73
C ARG A 19 -4.26 6.74 14.63
N GLY A 20 -3.16 6.23 14.06
CA GLY A 20 -2.19 5.39 14.77
C GLY A 20 -2.10 3.95 14.26
N ASN A 21 -3.10 3.47 13.50
CA ASN A 21 -2.99 2.17 12.82
C ASN A 21 -2.37 2.32 11.41
N THR A 22 -1.21 2.96 11.34
CA THR A 22 -0.38 2.95 10.14
C THR A 22 0.66 1.85 10.33
N PRO A 23 0.52 0.67 9.69
CA PRO A 23 1.57 -0.32 9.74
C PRO A 23 2.85 0.33 9.23
N LYS A 24 3.95 0.22 9.98
CA LYS A 24 5.27 0.64 9.53
C LYS A 24 5.72 -0.36 8.47
N LEU A 25 5.18 -0.21 7.26
CA LEU A 25 5.55 -0.99 6.09
C LEU A 25 6.96 -0.54 5.67
N VAL A 26 7.97 -1.09 6.34
CA VAL A 26 9.35 -0.97 5.88
C VAL A 26 9.41 -1.77 4.59
N ARG A 27 9.67 -1.09 3.47
CA ARG A 27 10.07 -1.79 2.25
C ARG A 27 11.38 -2.46 2.58
N ASP A 28 11.38 -3.78 2.69
CA ASP A 28 12.61 -4.49 2.92
C ASP A 28 13.51 -4.29 1.70
N VAL A 29 14.70 -3.76 1.97
CA VAL A 29 15.67 -3.37 0.95
C VAL A 29 16.12 -4.60 0.15
N ASN A 30 16.12 -5.77 0.79
CA ASN A 30 16.41 -7.06 0.18
C ASN A 30 15.25 -7.59 -0.68
N THR A 31 14.01 -7.19 -0.40
CA THR A 31 12.81 -7.54 -1.20
C THR A 31 12.44 -6.50 -2.24
N THR A 32 13.05 -5.30 -2.26
CA THR A 32 13.15 -4.57 -3.53
C THR A 32 14.02 -5.38 -4.49
N LYS A 33 13.38 -6.31 -5.21
CA LYS A 33 13.99 -7.27 -6.16
C LYS A 33 14.88 -6.61 -7.21
N THR A 34 14.77 -5.29 -7.38
CA THR A 34 15.57 -4.49 -8.29
C THR A 34 16.56 -3.58 -7.53
N PRO A 35 17.88 -3.85 -7.67
CA PRO A 35 18.91 -2.93 -7.21
C PRO A 35 18.68 -1.51 -7.75
N LEU A 36 19.03 -0.49 -6.96
CA LEU A 36 18.76 0.92 -7.30
C LEU A 36 19.26 1.31 -8.71
N HIS A 37 20.48 0.89 -9.05
CA HIS A 37 21.11 1.12 -10.36
C HIS A 37 20.45 0.37 -11.53
N LYS A 38 19.60 -0.63 -11.26
CA LYS A 38 18.86 -1.39 -12.29
C LYS A 38 17.39 -0.96 -12.42
N ARG A 39 16.90 -0.06 -11.56
CA ARG A 39 15.48 0.35 -11.56
C ARG A 39 15.06 1.01 -12.87
N GLY A 40 15.90 1.87 -13.45
CA GLY A 40 15.62 2.52 -14.74
C GLY A 40 15.49 1.52 -15.90
N LEU A 41 16.37 0.51 -15.93
CA LEU A 41 16.32 -0.56 -16.92
C LEU A 41 15.02 -1.37 -16.78
N VAL A 42 14.71 -1.85 -15.57
CA VAL A 42 13.48 -2.63 -15.34
C VAL A 42 12.22 -1.82 -15.65
N ALA A 43 12.17 -0.53 -15.28
CA ALA A 43 11.04 0.35 -15.61
C ALA A 43 10.87 0.48 -17.14
N SER A 44 11.97 0.61 -17.89
CA SER A 44 11.92 0.69 -19.36
C SER A 44 11.43 -0.61 -20.02
N ILE A 45 11.81 -1.77 -19.46
CA ILE A 45 11.38 -3.09 -19.92
C ILE A 45 9.88 -3.25 -19.69
N VAL A 46 9.41 -3.02 -18.45
CA VAL A 46 7.98 -3.12 -18.09
C VAL A 46 7.13 -2.17 -18.94
N ARG A 47 7.59 -0.94 -19.16
CA ARG A 47 6.88 0.02 -20.02
C ARG A 47 6.70 -0.52 -21.44
N ARG A 48 7.74 -1.10 -22.06
CA ARG A 48 7.67 -1.64 -23.42
C ARG A 48 6.69 -2.81 -23.55
N PHE A 49 6.56 -3.64 -22.51
CA PHE A 49 5.60 -4.75 -22.52
C PHE A 49 4.16 -4.27 -22.34
N ASN A 50 3.91 -3.29 -21.46
CA ASN A 50 2.57 -2.75 -21.25
C ASN A 50 2.04 -1.90 -22.42
N THR A 51 2.90 -1.33 -23.27
CA THR A 51 2.47 -0.51 -24.42
C THR A 51 2.03 -1.32 -25.65
N LYS A 52 2.10 -2.65 -25.61
CA LYS A 52 1.74 -3.52 -26.74
C LYS A 52 0.31 -4.08 -26.68
N GLU A 53 -0.49 -3.71 -25.67
CA GLU A 53 -1.88 -4.18 -25.49
C GLU A 53 -2.96 -3.14 -25.87
N THR A 54 -2.64 -2.19 -26.75
CA THR A 54 -3.60 -1.31 -27.44
C THR A 54 -3.24 -1.25 -28.90
#